data_AF-A0A2T3MLU2-F1
#
_entry.id   AF-A0A2T3MLU2-F1
#
_cell.length_a   1.000
_cell.length_b   1.000
_cell.length_c   1.000
_cell.angle_alpha   90.00
_cell.angle_beta   90.00
_cell.angle_gamma   90.00
#
_symmetry.space_group_name_H-M   'P 1'
#
loop_
_entity.id
_entity.type
_entity.pdbx_description
1 polymer ?
#
loop_
_entity_poly.entity_id
_entity_poly.type
_entity_poly.pdbx_seq_one_letter_code
_entity_poly.pdbx_strand_id
1 'polypeptide(L)'
;MTKPLAFAPMVTAAEMQAAAKAQTATAEKKASKIKKQAVVNTNVTTDKITASTASAKLAAVEHKQKATTKKTTKDGMLILGHHEWVLILSGTKHISAYIDPKSATSRIGVKDLVEFERDGDNWVKFHFQAKEYKYPVKSWSKSEDKKRLPVVSLRTKLGDRNDEVVYQLINGGNGVVLGENFMRDIAIQNNQRKYIQPRAK
;
A
#
# COMPACT_ATOMS: atom_id res chain seq x y z
N MET A 1 54.37 -44.29 48.84
CA MET A 1 53.83 -45.48 48.15
C MET A 1 52.68 -45.04 47.26
N THR A 2 52.97 -44.94 45.97
CA THR A 2 52.10 -44.51 44.87
C THR A 2 51.15 -45.66 44.50
N LYS A 3 49.84 -45.42 44.53
CA LYS A 3 48.81 -46.36 44.03
C LYS A 3 48.32 -45.91 42.65
N PRO A 4 48.12 -46.84 41.70
CA PRO A 4 47.93 -46.52 40.28
C PRO A 4 46.48 -46.17 39.90
N LEU A 5 46.35 -45.45 38.78
CA LEU A 5 45.12 -45.25 38.02
C LEU A 5 44.60 -46.59 37.47
N ALA A 6 43.29 -46.79 37.55
CA ALA A 6 42.54 -47.76 36.76
C ALA A 6 41.37 -47.04 36.08
N PHE A 7 41.35 -47.09 34.75
CA PHE A 7 40.23 -46.66 33.90
C PHE A 7 39.15 -47.74 33.89
N ALA A 8 37.88 -47.34 33.97
CA ALA A 8 36.72 -48.19 33.77
C ALA A 8 35.83 -47.62 32.63
N PRO A 9 35.02 -48.47 31.98
CA PRO A 9 34.76 -48.39 30.54
C PRO A 9 33.56 -47.52 30.12
N MET A 10 33.63 -47.14 28.85
CA MET A 10 32.61 -46.48 28.03
C MET A 10 31.30 -47.30 28.00
N VAL A 11 30.20 -46.68 28.45
CA VAL A 11 28.86 -47.26 28.36
C VAL A 11 28.25 -46.92 27.00
N THR A 12 27.81 -47.98 26.32
CA THR A 12 27.26 -48.03 24.96
C THR A 12 25.81 -47.52 24.93
N ALA A 13 25.40 -46.97 23.78
CA ALA A 13 24.14 -46.22 23.55
C ALA A 13 22.83 -47.04 23.57
N ALA A 14 22.67 -48.03 24.45
CA ALA A 14 21.50 -48.93 24.47
C ALA A 14 20.70 -48.99 25.79
N GLU A 15 21.09 -48.27 26.85
CA GLU A 15 20.37 -48.29 28.15
C GLU A 15 19.77 -46.92 28.54
N MET A 16 19.02 -46.32 27.61
CA MET A 16 18.20 -45.12 27.90
C MET A 16 16.74 -45.36 27.49
N GLN A 17 16.17 -46.49 27.90
CA GLN A 17 14.74 -46.78 27.83
C GLN A 17 14.32 -47.57 29.06
N ALA A 18 13.81 -46.88 30.09
CA ALA A 18 12.75 -47.30 31.02
C ALA A 18 12.85 -46.59 32.39
N ALA A 19 12.27 -45.39 32.52
CA ALA A 19 11.70 -44.88 33.78
C ALA A 19 11.15 -43.45 33.58
N ALA A 20 9.85 -43.32 33.28
CA ALA A 20 8.99 -42.20 33.67
C ALA A 20 7.65 -42.25 32.89
N LYS A 21 6.85 -43.29 33.15
CA LYS A 21 5.40 -43.27 32.87
C LYS A 21 4.70 -42.81 34.15
N ALA A 22 4.28 -41.54 34.20
CA ALA A 22 3.11 -41.03 34.93
C ALA A 22 3.12 -39.49 34.91
N GLN A 23 1.94 -38.89 34.67
CA GLN A 23 1.65 -37.44 34.57
C GLN A 23 2.00 -36.88 33.18
N THR A 24 1.10 -36.45 32.29
CA THR A 24 -0.21 -35.79 32.44
C THR A 24 -1.09 -36.13 31.23
N ALA A 25 -2.21 -36.83 31.45
CA ALA A 25 -3.24 -37.06 30.43
C ALA A 25 -4.61 -36.81 31.08
N THR A 26 -4.91 -35.54 31.35
CA THR A 26 -6.22 -35.11 31.82
C THR A 26 -6.49 -33.69 31.33
N ALA A 27 -7.12 -33.56 30.16
CA ALA A 27 -8.03 -32.45 29.81
C ALA A 27 -8.44 -32.51 28.33
N GLU A 28 -9.09 -33.60 27.91
CA GLU A 28 -9.85 -33.60 26.65
C GLU A 28 -11.21 -34.24 26.90
N LYS A 29 -12.26 -33.40 27.06
CA LYS A 29 -13.54 -33.51 26.34
C LYS A 29 -14.63 -32.61 26.93
N LYS A 30 -15.36 -31.95 26.00
CA LYS A 30 -16.70 -31.33 26.06
C LYS A 30 -16.78 -29.85 26.46
N ALA A 31 -17.04 -28.98 25.48
CA ALA A 31 -18.31 -28.24 25.41
C ALA A 31 -18.39 -27.35 24.15
N SER A 32 -19.27 -27.72 23.23
CA SER A 32 -19.76 -26.91 22.13
C SER A 32 -21.08 -26.21 22.51
N LYS A 33 -21.15 -24.87 22.47
CA LYS A 33 -22.23 -24.03 21.86
C LYS A 33 -22.31 -22.57 22.38
N ILE A 34 -22.05 -21.62 21.46
CA ILE A 34 -22.90 -20.46 21.06
C ILE A 34 -23.11 -19.24 22.03
N LYS A 35 -22.50 -18.10 21.60
CA LYS A 35 -22.99 -16.69 21.47
C LYS A 35 -22.52 -15.56 22.44
N LYS A 36 -21.99 -14.53 21.75
CA LYS A 36 -21.88 -13.06 22.01
C LYS A 36 -20.60 -12.61 22.74
N GLN A 37 -19.86 -11.56 22.37
CA GLN A 37 -19.86 -10.59 21.27
C GLN A 37 -18.62 -9.68 21.51
N ALA A 38 -17.98 -9.17 20.45
CA ALA A 38 -16.80 -8.27 20.43
C ALA A 38 -15.48 -8.92 20.90
N VAL A 39 -14.42 -9.04 20.09
CA VAL A 39 -13.67 -7.96 19.44
C VAL A 39 -13.16 -8.45 18.08
N VAL A 40 -13.38 -7.64 17.05
CA VAL A 40 -13.00 -7.90 15.66
C VAL A 40 -11.51 -7.60 15.46
N ASN A 41 -10.79 -8.62 15.00
CA ASN A 41 -9.70 -8.70 14.01
C ASN A 41 -9.15 -7.35 13.47
N THR A 42 -7.88 -7.22 13.11
CA THR A 42 -7.42 -7.66 11.77
C THR A 42 -5.89 -7.77 11.71
N ASN A 43 -5.46 -8.94 11.27
CA ASN A 43 -4.12 -9.32 10.84
C ASN A 43 -3.76 -8.53 9.57
N VAL A 44 -2.69 -7.72 9.59
CA VAL A 44 -2.25 -6.94 8.42
C VAL A 44 -1.37 -7.84 7.56
N THR A 45 -2.04 -8.57 6.67
CA THR A 45 -1.43 -9.32 5.58
C THR A 45 -1.29 -8.40 4.37
N THR A 46 -0.12 -8.45 3.74
CA THR A 46 0.26 -7.94 2.41
C THR A 46 -0.91 -7.66 1.46
N ASP A 47 -1.39 -6.42 1.44
CA ASP A 47 -2.43 -5.99 0.50
C ASP A 47 -1.79 -5.69 -0.86
N LYS A 48 -1.95 -6.64 -1.79
CA LYS A 48 -1.99 -6.37 -3.23
C LYS A 48 -2.77 -5.07 -3.44
N ILE A 49 -2.17 -4.09 -4.12
CA ILE A 49 -2.84 -2.86 -4.56
C ILE A 49 -3.87 -3.23 -5.64
N THR A 50 -5.02 -3.77 -5.22
CA THR A 50 -6.19 -4.00 -6.06
C THR A 50 -7.10 -2.78 -6.00
N ALA A 51 -6.63 -1.67 -6.56
CA ALA A 51 -7.48 -0.53 -6.91
C ALA A 51 -8.13 -0.69 -8.31
N SER A 52 -8.43 -1.92 -8.76
CA SER A 52 -8.76 -2.17 -10.17
C SER A 52 -9.97 -3.06 -10.46
N THR A 53 -10.76 -3.50 -9.48
CA THR A 53 -12.00 -4.26 -9.76
C THR A 53 -13.27 -3.46 -9.43
N ALA A 54 -13.26 -2.17 -9.77
CA ALA A 54 -14.48 -1.34 -9.82
C ALA A 54 -14.55 -0.43 -11.07
N SER A 55 -13.60 -0.55 -12.01
CA SER A 55 -13.48 0.38 -13.15
C SER A 55 -14.13 -0.07 -14.46
N ALA A 56 -14.86 -1.19 -14.48
CA ALA A 56 -15.58 -1.65 -15.70
C ALA A 56 -17.11 -1.50 -15.65
N LYS A 57 -17.70 -1.09 -14.51
CA LYS A 57 -19.18 -0.95 -14.37
C LYS A 57 -19.64 0.41 -13.80
N LEU A 58 -18.78 1.43 -13.82
CA LEU A 58 -19.11 2.79 -13.34
C LEU A 58 -18.88 3.89 -14.40
N ALA A 59 -18.61 3.51 -15.65
CA ALA A 59 -18.57 4.46 -16.77
C ALA A 59 -19.96 4.86 -17.28
N ALA A 60 -21.05 4.29 -16.72
CA ALA A 60 -22.43 4.53 -17.14
C ALA A 60 -23.35 5.02 -16.00
N VAL A 61 -22.80 5.64 -14.97
CA VAL A 61 -23.61 6.41 -14.01
C VAL A 61 -23.14 7.85 -14.10
N GLU A 62 -23.80 8.62 -14.96
CA GLU A 62 -23.92 10.06 -14.77
C GLU A 62 -24.54 10.27 -13.38
N HIS A 63 -23.69 10.40 -12.37
CA HIS A 63 -24.13 10.87 -11.07
C HIS A 63 -24.56 12.32 -11.27
N LYS A 64 -25.87 12.53 -11.44
CA LYS A 64 -26.55 13.78 -11.10
C LYS A 64 -26.00 14.25 -9.76
N GLN A 65 -25.06 15.20 -9.80
CA GLN A 65 -24.56 15.91 -8.63
C GLN A 65 -25.72 16.77 -8.10
N LYS A 66 -26.65 16.15 -7.37
CA LYS A 66 -27.72 16.83 -6.64
C LYS A 66 -27.35 16.86 -5.17
N ALA A 67 -26.51 17.81 -4.79
CA ALA A 67 -26.44 18.47 -3.49
C ALA A 67 -25.23 19.41 -3.50
N THR A 68 -25.42 20.60 -2.94
CA THR A 68 -24.46 21.66 -2.65
C THR A 68 -23.34 21.18 -1.71
N THR A 69 -22.52 20.23 -2.14
CA THR A 69 -21.31 19.85 -1.42
C THR A 69 -20.31 20.98 -1.52
N LYS A 70 -19.99 21.60 -0.38
CA LYS A 70 -18.86 22.53 -0.28
C LYS A 70 -17.63 21.80 -0.83
N LYS A 71 -17.03 22.39 -1.87
CA LYS A 71 -15.82 21.88 -2.52
C LYS A 71 -14.56 22.38 -1.83
N THR A 72 -14.69 23.43 -1.03
CA THR A 72 -13.60 24.06 -0.30
C THR A 72 -14.05 24.41 1.13
N THR A 73 -13.08 24.48 2.04
CA THR A 73 -13.27 25.04 3.37
C THR A 73 -13.36 26.56 3.31
N LYS A 74 -13.71 27.20 4.43
CA LYS A 74 -13.74 28.67 4.52
C LYS A 74 -12.36 29.29 4.28
N ASP A 75 -11.31 28.56 4.66
CA ASP A 75 -9.92 28.99 4.54
C ASP A 75 -9.33 28.68 3.16
N GLY A 76 -10.14 28.17 2.22
CA GLY A 76 -9.74 27.93 0.83
C GLY A 76 -9.13 26.55 0.55
N MET A 77 -9.01 25.66 1.55
CA MET A 77 -8.53 24.29 1.34
C MET A 77 -9.54 23.46 0.57
N LEU A 78 -9.06 22.55 -0.28
CA LEU A 78 -9.89 21.64 -1.06
C LEU A 78 -10.49 20.53 -0.18
N ILE A 79 -11.76 20.23 -0.36
CA ILE A 79 -12.41 19.08 0.29
C ILE A 79 -12.37 17.90 -0.67
N LEU A 80 -11.62 16.86 -0.33
CA LEU A 80 -11.50 15.64 -1.14
C LEU A 80 -12.39 14.54 -0.58
N GLY A 81 -12.96 13.72 -1.44
CA GLY A 81 -13.58 12.46 -1.04
C GLY A 81 -12.55 11.39 -0.72
N HIS A 82 -13.04 10.19 -0.42
CA HIS A 82 -12.22 8.99 -0.27
C HIS A 82 -11.56 8.56 -1.59
N HIS A 83 -12.19 8.91 -2.72
CA HIS A 83 -11.61 8.80 -4.06
C HIS A 83 -11.84 10.10 -4.81
N GLU A 84 -10.92 10.44 -5.70
CA GLU A 84 -11.04 11.61 -6.58
C GLU A 84 -10.62 11.30 -8.01
N TRP A 85 -11.15 12.10 -8.95
CA TRP A 85 -10.73 12.02 -10.34
C TRP A 85 -9.48 12.86 -10.57
N VAL A 86 -8.44 12.24 -11.11
CA VAL A 86 -7.20 12.91 -11.47
C VAL A 86 -6.80 12.67 -12.91
N LEU A 87 -6.14 13.66 -13.50
CA LEU A 87 -5.30 13.47 -14.68
C LEU A 87 -3.85 13.52 -14.22
N ILE A 88 -3.06 12.52 -14.60
CA ILE A 88 -1.64 12.46 -14.27
C ILE A 88 -0.88 12.43 -15.57
N LEU A 89 0.26 13.12 -15.61
CA LEU A 89 1.02 13.39 -16.82
C LEU A 89 0.17 14.15 -17.85
N SER A 90 0.63 14.24 -19.09
CA SER A 90 -0.14 14.76 -20.23
C SER A 90 -1.20 13.76 -20.72
N GLY A 91 -1.82 13.01 -19.80
CA GLY A 91 -2.88 12.04 -20.08
C GLY A 91 -4.23 12.73 -20.35
N THR A 92 -5.08 12.06 -21.13
CA THR A 92 -6.43 12.54 -21.46
C THR A 92 -7.54 11.83 -20.69
N LYS A 93 -7.21 10.72 -20.02
CA LYS A 93 -8.17 9.88 -19.29
C LYS A 93 -8.02 10.08 -17.79
N HIS A 94 -9.13 10.43 -17.14
CA HIS A 94 -9.22 10.54 -15.69
C HIS A 94 -9.11 9.15 -15.05
N ILE A 95 -8.33 9.08 -13.99
CA ILE A 95 -8.18 7.89 -13.15
C ILE A 95 -8.78 8.19 -11.78
N SER A 96 -9.39 7.18 -11.17
CA SER A 96 -9.79 7.25 -9.77
C SER A 96 -8.56 7.05 -8.89
N ALA A 97 -8.18 8.09 -8.16
CA ALA A 97 -7.12 8.04 -7.16
C ALA A 97 -7.72 7.84 -5.77
N TYR A 98 -7.11 6.94 -4.99
CA TYR A 98 -7.40 6.77 -3.57
C TYR A 98 -6.73 7.89 -2.78
N ILE A 99 -7.47 8.49 -1.84
CA ILE A 99 -6.94 9.53 -0.96
C ILE A 99 -6.52 8.89 0.36
N ASP A 100 -5.24 8.98 0.73
CA ASP A 100 -4.67 8.34 1.91
C ASP A 100 -3.84 9.30 2.76
N PRO A 101 -4.43 9.98 3.76
CA PRO A 101 -3.70 10.88 4.65
C PRO A 101 -2.70 10.18 5.55
N LYS A 102 -2.75 8.85 5.66
CA LYS A 102 -1.82 8.09 6.50
C LYS A 102 -0.54 7.71 5.74
N SER A 103 -0.53 7.86 4.42
CA SER A 103 0.67 7.64 3.62
C SER A 103 1.43 8.94 3.46
N ALA A 104 2.64 9.02 4.01
CA ALA A 104 3.50 10.20 3.86
C ALA A 104 3.75 10.56 2.38
N THR A 105 3.84 9.57 1.49
CA THR A 105 4.15 9.76 0.06
C THR A 105 3.08 9.17 -0.83
N SER A 106 2.78 9.86 -1.94
CA SER A 106 1.90 9.39 -3.00
C SER A 106 2.54 8.24 -3.78
N ARG A 107 1.73 7.32 -4.30
CA ARG A 107 2.20 6.10 -4.99
C ARG A 107 1.42 5.87 -6.28
N ILE A 108 2.08 5.28 -7.27
CA ILE A 108 1.47 5.00 -8.57
C ILE A 108 1.95 3.64 -9.09
N GLY A 109 0.98 2.79 -9.46
CA GLY A 109 1.24 1.53 -10.14
C GLY A 109 1.51 1.77 -11.62
N VAL A 110 2.62 1.23 -12.12
CA VAL A 110 3.07 1.35 -13.52
C VAL A 110 3.44 -0.03 -14.08
N LYS A 111 3.52 -0.14 -15.41
CA LYS A 111 3.95 -1.36 -16.09
C LYS A 111 5.35 -1.19 -16.67
N ASP A 112 6.07 -2.30 -16.84
CA ASP A 112 7.38 -2.35 -17.48
C ASP A 112 8.36 -1.30 -16.95
N LEU A 113 8.43 -1.17 -15.62
CA LEU A 113 9.35 -0.25 -14.96
C LEU A 113 10.79 -0.74 -15.13
N VAL A 114 11.59 0.05 -15.85
CA VAL A 114 13.00 -0.21 -16.15
C VAL A 114 13.83 1.01 -15.76
N GLU A 115 14.90 0.77 -15.00
CA GLU A 115 15.87 1.79 -14.60
C GLU A 115 16.98 1.87 -15.65
N PHE A 116 17.48 3.08 -15.95
CA PHE A 116 18.60 3.30 -16.86
C PHE A 116 19.35 4.58 -16.50
N GLU A 117 20.58 4.71 -16.99
CA GLU A 117 21.38 5.92 -16.82
C GLU A 117 21.33 6.76 -18.10
N ARG A 118 21.25 8.08 -17.94
CA ARG A 118 21.35 9.05 -19.03
C ARG A 118 22.10 10.27 -18.53
N ASP A 119 23.17 10.62 -19.23
CA ASP A 119 23.98 11.81 -18.93
C ASP A 119 24.56 11.81 -17.48
N GLY A 120 24.80 10.63 -16.91
CA GLY A 120 25.25 10.44 -15.52
C GLY A 120 24.16 10.46 -14.46
N ASP A 121 22.91 10.74 -14.84
CA ASP A 121 21.75 10.74 -13.94
C ASP A 121 20.97 9.43 -14.00
N ASN A 122 20.30 9.10 -12.89
CA ASN A 122 19.40 7.94 -12.82
C ASN A 122 18.04 8.29 -13.41
N TRP A 123 17.57 7.48 -14.35
CA TRP A 123 16.27 7.62 -15.00
C TRP A 123 15.46 6.33 -14.89
N VAL A 124 14.16 6.47 -15.09
CA VAL A 124 13.23 5.36 -15.19
C VAL A 124 12.37 5.48 -16.42
N LYS A 125 12.12 4.33 -17.05
CA LYS A 125 11.21 4.14 -18.16
C LYS A 125 10.06 3.26 -17.69
N PHE A 126 8.83 3.65 -17.99
CA PHE A 126 7.66 2.88 -17.58
C PHE A 126 6.46 3.16 -18.49
N HIS A 127 5.49 2.25 -18.48
CA HIS A 127 4.21 2.40 -19.14
C HIS A 127 3.12 2.79 -18.14
N PHE A 128 2.34 3.82 -18.49
CA PHE A 128 1.17 4.25 -17.74
C PHE A 128 0.07 4.68 -18.72
N GLN A 129 -1.16 4.18 -18.52
CA GLN A 129 -2.28 4.40 -19.44
C GLN A 129 -1.95 4.11 -20.92
N ALA A 130 -1.25 3.00 -21.18
CA ALA A 130 -0.82 2.57 -22.53
C ALA A 130 0.15 3.53 -23.25
N LYS A 131 0.79 4.46 -22.54
CA LYS A 131 1.86 5.31 -23.06
C LYS A 131 3.17 5.06 -22.30
N GLU A 132 4.30 5.11 -23.01
CA GLU A 132 5.64 5.06 -22.41
C GLU A 132 6.05 6.44 -21.92
N TYR A 133 6.69 6.50 -20.76
CA TYR A 133 7.27 7.71 -20.18
C TYR A 133 8.69 7.46 -19.69
N LYS A 134 9.52 8.51 -19.74
CA LYS A 134 10.89 8.53 -19.22
C LYS A 134 11.04 9.71 -18.28
N TYR A 135 11.46 9.48 -17.05
CA TYR A 135 11.59 10.51 -16.02
C TYR A 135 12.91 10.36 -15.23
N PRO A 136 13.53 11.48 -14.82
CA PRO A 136 14.64 11.45 -13.89
C PRO A 136 14.16 11.02 -12.50
N VAL A 137 14.97 10.21 -11.82
CA VAL A 137 14.72 9.78 -10.45
C VAL A 137 15.15 10.89 -9.50
N LYS A 138 14.20 11.46 -8.74
CA LYS A 138 14.50 12.48 -7.72
C LYS A 138 15.13 11.90 -6.47
N SER A 139 14.64 10.74 -6.05
CA SER A 139 15.14 10.04 -4.87
C SER A 139 14.72 8.59 -4.91
N TRP A 140 15.12 7.85 -3.90
CA TRP A 140 14.80 6.44 -3.77
C TRP A 140 14.21 6.17 -2.40
N SER A 141 13.04 5.55 -2.37
CA SER A 141 12.41 5.12 -1.14
C SER A 141 12.63 3.63 -0.91
N LYS A 142 12.52 3.21 0.35
CA LYS A 142 12.52 1.80 0.73
C LYS A 142 11.07 1.36 0.92
N SER A 143 10.67 0.31 0.23
CA SER A 143 9.43 -0.41 0.52
C SER A 143 9.56 -1.22 1.81
N GLU A 144 8.43 -1.60 2.40
CA GLU A 144 8.37 -2.56 3.51
C GLU A 144 9.06 -3.89 3.13
N ASP A 145 8.93 -4.30 1.88
CA ASP A 145 9.59 -5.49 1.30
C ASP A 145 11.10 -5.31 1.03
N LYS A 146 11.71 -4.24 1.58
CA LYS A 146 13.12 -3.85 1.35
C LYS A 146 13.50 -3.59 -0.12
N LYS A 147 12.53 -3.60 -1.04
CA LYS A 147 12.74 -3.21 -2.43
C LYS A 147 12.91 -1.70 -2.52
N ARG A 148 13.96 -1.26 -3.21
CA ARG A 148 14.17 0.15 -3.55
C ARG A 148 13.16 0.55 -4.61
N LEU A 149 12.50 1.69 -4.43
CA LEU A 149 11.50 2.20 -5.37
C LEU A 149 11.92 3.59 -5.85
N PRO A 150 11.91 3.83 -7.18
CA PRO A 150 12.26 5.12 -7.72
C PRO A 150 11.14 6.12 -7.43
N VAL A 151 11.54 7.31 -7.01
CA VAL A 151 10.66 8.43 -6.71
C VAL A 151 10.82 9.48 -7.80
N VAL A 152 9.71 9.85 -8.44
CA VAL A 152 9.67 10.79 -9.57
C VAL A 152 8.66 11.90 -9.30
N SER A 153 8.77 12.98 -10.08
CA SER A 153 7.87 14.14 -9.98
C SER A 153 6.94 14.16 -11.18
N LEU A 154 5.64 14.02 -10.94
CA LEU A 154 4.64 13.95 -12.01
C LEU A 154 3.65 15.09 -11.87
N ARG A 155 3.27 15.68 -13.00
CA ARG A 155 2.20 16.66 -13.04
C ARG A 155 0.85 15.97 -12.81
N THR A 156 0.07 16.46 -11.87
CA THR A 156 -1.24 15.91 -11.50
C THR A 156 -2.28 17.02 -11.45
N LYS A 157 -3.33 16.88 -12.25
CA LYS A 157 -4.52 17.74 -12.21
C LYS A 157 -5.63 17.09 -11.40
N LEU A 158 -6.27 17.87 -10.53
CA LEU A 158 -7.43 17.48 -9.72
C LEU A 158 -8.35 18.69 -9.59
N GLY A 159 -9.59 18.57 -10.07
CA GLY A 159 -10.47 19.73 -10.22
C GLY A 159 -9.82 20.81 -11.09
N ASP A 160 -9.75 22.02 -10.56
CA ASP A 160 -9.13 23.17 -11.25
C ASP A 160 -7.64 23.33 -10.93
N ARG A 161 -7.08 22.45 -10.08
CA ARG A 161 -5.66 22.50 -9.70
C ARG A 161 -4.79 21.67 -10.64
N ASN A 162 -3.54 22.09 -10.75
CA ASN A 162 -2.53 21.44 -11.57
C ASN A 162 -1.18 21.54 -10.86
N ASP A 163 -0.83 20.53 -10.07
CA ASP A 163 0.30 20.54 -9.15
C ASP A 163 1.39 19.56 -9.61
N GLU A 164 2.64 19.81 -9.21
CA GLU A 164 3.73 18.85 -9.39
C GLU A 164 3.88 18.01 -8.13
N VAL A 165 3.63 16.71 -8.24
CA VAL A 165 3.49 15.80 -7.10
C VAL A 165 4.56 14.73 -7.16
N VAL A 166 5.18 14.47 -6.02
CA VAL A 166 6.18 13.42 -5.87
C VAL A 166 5.49 12.07 -5.69
N TYR A 167 5.83 11.11 -6.55
CA TYR A 167 5.28 9.75 -6.54
C TYR A 167 6.38 8.71 -6.41
N GLN A 168 6.12 7.72 -5.58
CA GLN A 168 6.82 6.45 -5.60
C GLN A 168 6.23 5.55 -6.70
N LEU A 169 7.06 5.10 -7.63
CA LEU A 169 6.63 4.16 -8.67
C LEU A 169 6.65 2.74 -8.14
N ILE A 170 5.59 1.99 -8.42
CA ILE A 170 5.46 0.58 -8.09
C ILE A 170 5.32 -0.20 -9.39
N ASN A 171 6.20 -1.17 -9.61
CA ASN A 171 6.10 -2.06 -10.78
C ASN A 171 4.96 -3.06 -10.55
N GLY A 172 3.86 -2.86 -11.26
CA GLY A 172 2.61 -3.60 -11.08
C GLY A 172 1.53 -2.83 -10.33
N GLY A 173 0.32 -3.39 -10.34
CA GLY A 173 -0.88 -2.70 -9.84
C GLY A 173 -1.38 -1.62 -10.80
N ASN A 174 -2.65 -1.23 -10.63
CA ASN A 174 -3.30 -0.22 -11.49
C ASN A 174 -3.81 0.99 -10.69
N GLY A 175 -3.29 1.18 -9.47
CA GLY A 175 -3.78 2.20 -8.53
C GLY A 175 -2.96 3.47 -8.51
N VAL A 176 -3.64 4.58 -8.22
CA VAL A 176 -3.01 5.84 -7.78
C VAL A 176 -3.44 6.07 -6.34
N VAL A 177 -2.47 6.37 -5.48
CA VAL A 177 -2.69 6.81 -4.10
C VAL A 177 -2.12 8.21 -3.95
N LEU A 178 -2.95 9.16 -3.51
CA LEU A 178 -2.52 10.50 -3.11
C LEU A 178 -2.32 10.51 -1.60
N GLY A 179 -1.05 10.62 -1.20
CA GLY A 179 -0.62 10.68 0.18
C GLY A 179 -0.72 12.07 0.78
N GLU A 180 -0.26 12.19 2.02
CA GLU A 180 -0.11 13.45 2.75
C GLU A 180 0.69 14.48 1.95
N ASN A 181 1.77 14.07 1.26
CA ASN A 181 2.58 14.99 0.44
C ASN A 181 1.81 15.72 -0.66
N PHE A 182 0.68 15.17 -1.12
CA PHE A 182 -0.22 15.88 -2.04
C PHE A 182 -1.16 16.80 -1.27
N MET A 183 -1.73 16.35 -0.16
CA MET A 183 -2.78 17.09 0.55
C MET A 183 -2.27 18.22 1.44
N ARG A 184 -1.00 18.14 1.85
CA ARG A 184 -0.39 19.08 2.78
C ARG A 184 -0.62 20.51 2.31
N ASP A 185 -1.13 21.34 3.20
CA ASP A 185 -1.40 22.77 2.98
C ASP A 185 -2.44 23.11 1.88
N ILE A 186 -3.05 22.10 1.23
CA ILE A 186 -4.00 22.34 0.13
C ILE A 186 -5.35 21.63 0.27
N ALA A 187 -5.46 20.58 1.08
CA ALA A 187 -6.66 19.75 1.10
C ALA A 187 -6.94 19.04 2.44
N ILE A 188 -8.23 18.73 2.67
CA ILE A 188 -8.73 17.90 3.77
C ILE A 188 -9.60 16.79 3.18
N GLN A 189 -9.47 15.57 3.70
CA GLN A 189 -10.28 14.44 3.28
C GLN A 189 -11.60 14.33 4.06
N ASN A 190 -12.70 14.10 3.33
CA ASN A 190 -13.99 13.66 3.83
C ASN A 190 -14.24 12.20 3.41
N ASN A 191 -14.07 11.28 4.35
CA ASN A 191 -14.20 9.83 4.12
C ASN A 191 -15.62 9.34 3.81
N GLN A 192 -16.65 10.17 4.03
CA GLN A 192 -18.05 9.78 3.81
C GLN A 192 -18.50 9.99 2.36
N ARG A 193 -17.67 10.62 1.52
CA ARG A 193 -18.00 10.99 0.14
C ARG A 193 -16.92 10.52 -0.81
N LYS A 194 -17.23 10.45 -2.10
CA LYS A 194 -16.30 10.16 -3.19
C LYS A 194 -16.57 11.14 -4.32
N TYR A 195 -15.52 11.49 -5.07
CA TYR A 195 -15.60 12.35 -6.26
C TYR A 195 -16.26 13.70 -5.95
N ILE A 196 -15.78 14.39 -4.91
CA ILE A 196 -16.29 15.70 -4.51
C ILE A 196 -15.88 16.74 -5.55
N GLN A 197 -14.66 16.62 -6.06
CA GLN A 197 -14.12 17.55 -7.03
C GLN A 197 -14.60 17.22 -8.45
N PRO A 198 -14.84 18.25 -9.28
CA PRO A 198 -15.15 18.03 -10.69
C PRO A 198 -13.96 17.37 -11.39
N ARG A 199 -14.22 16.72 -12.51
CA ARG A 199 -13.15 16.24 -13.39
C ARG A 199 -12.38 17.43 -13.94
N ALA A 200 -11.04 17.33 -13.90
CA ALA A 200 -10.17 18.34 -14.46
C ALA A 200 -10.40 18.52 -15.97
N LYS A 201 -10.28 19.75 -16.46
CA LYS A 201 -10.36 20.10 -17.89
C LYS A 201 -9.00 19.98 -18.60
#